data_AF-A0A2N1HE60-F1
#
_entry.id   AF-A0A2N1HE60-F1
#
_cell.length_a   1.000
_cell.length_b   1.000
_cell.length_c   1.000
_cell.angle_alpha   90.00
_cell.angle_beta   90.00
_cell.angle_gamma   90.00
#
_symmetry.space_group_name_H-M   'P 1'
#
loop_
_entity.id
_entity.type
_entity.pdbx_description
1 polymer ?
#
loop_
_entity_poly.entity_id
_entity_poly.type
_entity_poly.pdbx_seq_one_letter_code
_entity_poly.pdbx_strand_id
1 'polypeptide(L)'
;MSKGLGQWKNSLKPAQIAAGMNAACKNARRLSEDAEILFNLNRFPSAMSLSILSIEESGKVSVLRELALARNGKDVKDAWKDYRSHTKKNKMWIFPSMVLSGKNKLEEFKSLVDEKAEHTRLLDDLKQVGFYTDCLGKAHWSVPSEVIEKEFTQNILKIAKMQSKDMVYTTKEVELWIKHMKPVWKGPMDLMKEAINNWFDEMLKENLISEGKSTFKDFIG
;
A
#
# COMPACT_ATOMS: atom_id res chain seq x y z
N MET A 1 2.01 -30.89 -7.55
CA MET A 1 2.66 -29.58 -7.32
C MET A 1 2.50 -29.07 -5.87
N SER A 2 2.57 -29.93 -4.84
CA SER A 2 2.25 -29.53 -3.45
C SER A 2 3.43 -29.54 -2.47
N LYS A 3 4.60 -30.07 -2.86
CA LYS A 3 5.78 -30.01 -1.99
C LYS A 3 6.34 -28.58 -2.01
N GLY A 4 6.27 -27.88 -0.88
CA GLY A 4 6.85 -26.54 -0.70
C GLY A 4 5.87 -25.36 -0.72
N LEU A 5 4.55 -25.57 -0.77
CA LEU A 5 3.54 -24.49 -0.69
C LEU A 5 3.27 -23.98 0.74
N GLY A 6 4.09 -24.39 1.71
CA GLY A 6 3.99 -23.90 3.08
C GLY A 6 4.31 -22.41 3.14
N GLN A 7 3.49 -21.64 3.86
CA GLN A 7 3.78 -20.23 4.09
C GLN A 7 5.07 -20.06 4.90
N TRP A 8 5.94 -19.16 4.46
CA TRP A 8 7.07 -18.71 5.27
C TRP A 8 6.56 -17.94 6.49
N LYS A 9 7.18 -18.17 7.65
CA LYS A 9 6.73 -17.59 8.93
C LYS A 9 7.86 -16.92 9.73
N ASN A 10 9.08 -16.90 9.21
CA ASN A 10 10.24 -16.33 9.90
C ASN A 10 10.57 -14.94 9.37
N SER A 11 11.56 -14.29 9.98
CA SER A 11 12.13 -13.05 9.48
C SER A 11 12.74 -13.23 8.07
N LEU A 12 12.98 -12.12 7.41
CA LEU A 12 13.64 -12.05 6.11
C LEU A 12 14.89 -11.19 6.21
N LYS A 13 15.92 -11.55 5.44
CA LYS A 13 17.10 -10.70 5.26
C LYS A 13 16.73 -9.45 4.43
N PRO A 14 17.48 -8.34 4.51
CA PRO A 14 17.20 -7.12 3.75
C PRO A 14 17.02 -7.37 2.24
N ALA A 15 17.87 -8.20 1.63
CA ALA A 15 17.74 -8.55 0.21
C ALA A 15 16.43 -9.29 -0.13
N GLN A 16 15.94 -10.14 0.78
CA GLN A 16 14.67 -10.85 0.60
C GLN A 16 13.47 -9.92 0.78
N ILE A 17 13.57 -8.94 1.69
CA ILE A 17 12.57 -7.88 1.84
C ILE A 17 12.49 -7.04 0.56
N ALA A 18 13.62 -6.56 0.03
CA ALA A 18 13.67 -5.80 -1.21
C ALA A 18 13.08 -6.60 -2.39
N ALA A 19 13.44 -7.88 -2.51
CA ALA A 19 12.86 -8.77 -3.52
C ALA A 19 11.33 -8.89 -3.38
N GLY A 20 10.81 -9.01 -2.15
CA GLY A 20 9.38 -9.05 -1.87
C GLY A 20 8.66 -7.74 -2.22
N MET A 21 9.28 -6.59 -1.97
CA MET A 21 8.74 -5.27 -2.34
C MET A 21 8.64 -5.14 -3.85
N ASN A 22 9.71 -5.48 -4.57
CA ASN A 22 9.73 -5.44 -6.04
C ASN A 22 8.71 -6.42 -6.65
N ALA A 23 8.56 -7.61 -6.08
CA ALA A 23 7.55 -8.57 -6.52
C ALA A 23 6.12 -8.03 -6.34
N ALA A 24 5.84 -7.38 -5.21
CA ALA A 24 4.56 -6.74 -4.94
C ALA A 24 4.28 -5.59 -5.91
N CYS A 25 5.26 -4.71 -6.15
CA CYS A 25 5.13 -3.61 -7.11
C CYS A 25 4.90 -4.10 -8.54
N LYS A 26 5.64 -5.12 -8.98
CA LYS A 26 5.44 -5.73 -10.30
C LYS A 26 4.03 -6.32 -10.45
N ASN A 27 3.53 -6.98 -9.41
CA ASN A 27 2.18 -7.54 -9.43
C ASN A 27 1.10 -6.44 -9.40
N ALA A 28 1.28 -5.39 -8.60
CA ALA A 28 0.41 -4.22 -8.59
C ALA A 28 0.32 -3.60 -9.98
N ARG A 29 1.46 -3.37 -10.64
CA ARG A 29 1.51 -2.83 -12.01
C ARG A 29 0.77 -3.70 -13.01
N ARG A 30 1.03 -5.01 -13.02
CA ARG A 30 0.30 -5.94 -13.89
C ARG A 30 -1.21 -5.83 -13.67
N LEU A 31 -1.65 -5.80 -12.41
CA LEU A 31 -3.07 -5.68 -12.07
C LEU A 31 -3.70 -4.36 -12.53
N SER A 32 -2.97 -3.24 -12.47
CA SER A 32 -3.47 -1.95 -12.95
C SER A 32 -3.51 -1.87 -14.49
N GLU A 33 -2.55 -2.50 -15.17
CA GLU A 33 -2.55 -2.66 -16.63
C GLU A 33 -3.73 -3.54 -17.08
N ASP A 34 -3.96 -4.67 -16.42
CA ASP A 34 -5.12 -5.54 -16.68
C ASP A 34 -6.45 -4.80 -16.42
N ALA A 35 -6.51 -4.00 -15.36
CA ALA A 35 -7.68 -3.20 -15.03
C ALA A 35 -7.97 -2.15 -16.11
N GLU A 36 -6.94 -1.51 -16.67
CA GLU A 36 -7.09 -0.55 -17.77
C GLU A 36 -7.63 -1.21 -19.03
N ILE A 37 -7.14 -2.41 -19.38
CA ILE A 37 -7.67 -3.17 -20.53
C ILE A 37 -9.17 -3.42 -20.35
N LEU A 38 -9.59 -3.89 -19.17
CA LEU A 38 -10.99 -4.14 -18.87
C LEU A 38 -11.83 -2.86 -18.87
N PHE A 39 -11.28 -1.75 -18.37
CA PHE A 39 -11.94 -0.46 -18.41
C PHE A 39 -12.23 -0.01 -19.84
N ASN A 40 -11.25 -0.13 -20.73
CA ASN A 40 -11.39 0.22 -22.15
C ASN A 40 -12.39 -0.68 -22.90
N LEU A 41 -12.62 -1.89 -22.39
CA LEU A 41 -13.65 -2.82 -22.87
C LEU A 41 -15.01 -2.63 -22.18
N ASN A 42 -15.20 -1.55 -21.42
CA ASN A 42 -16.40 -1.25 -20.63
C ASN A 42 -16.77 -2.32 -19.59
N ARG A 43 -15.79 -3.11 -19.12
CA ARG A 43 -15.98 -4.11 -18.04
C ARG A 43 -15.71 -3.47 -16.67
N PHE A 44 -16.49 -2.44 -16.34
CA PHE A 44 -16.26 -1.58 -15.18
C PHE A 44 -16.17 -2.31 -13.82
N PRO A 45 -17.05 -3.27 -13.48
CA PRO A 45 -16.95 -3.95 -12.18
C PRO A 45 -15.63 -4.71 -12.02
N SER A 46 -15.22 -5.44 -13.06
CA SER A 46 -13.96 -6.18 -13.06
C SER A 46 -12.74 -5.25 -13.08
N ALA A 47 -12.80 -4.15 -13.86
CA ALA A 47 -11.74 -3.14 -13.89
C ALA A 47 -11.56 -2.46 -12.51
N MET A 48 -12.65 -2.13 -11.84
CA MET A 48 -12.62 -1.58 -10.49
C MET A 48 -11.98 -2.58 -9.52
N SER A 49 -12.45 -3.82 -9.50
CA SER A 49 -11.92 -4.84 -8.59
C SER A 49 -10.43 -5.13 -8.81
N LEU A 50 -9.95 -5.19 -10.06
CA LEU A 50 -8.52 -5.33 -10.34
C LEU A 50 -7.72 -4.08 -9.92
N SER A 51 -8.29 -2.89 -10.08
CA SER A 51 -7.69 -1.64 -9.58
C SER A 51 -7.52 -1.66 -8.06
N ILE A 52 -8.51 -2.16 -7.33
CA ILE A 52 -8.44 -2.33 -5.87
C ILE A 52 -7.35 -3.33 -5.49
N LEU A 53 -7.28 -4.47 -6.18
CA LEU A 53 -6.22 -5.46 -5.95
C LEU A 53 -4.82 -4.88 -6.23
N SER A 54 -4.67 -4.04 -7.27
CA SER A 54 -3.42 -3.33 -7.52
C SER A 54 -3.03 -2.45 -6.32
N ILE A 55 -3.97 -1.68 -5.78
CA ILE A 55 -3.75 -0.83 -4.60
C ILE A 55 -3.30 -1.69 -3.41
N GLU A 56 -4.00 -2.79 -3.12
CA GLU A 56 -3.62 -3.70 -2.03
C GLU A 56 -2.22 -4.29 -2.21
N GLU A 57 -1.85 -4.68 -3.43
CA GLU A 57 -0.51 -5.21 -3.72
C GLU A 57 0.56 -4.14 -3.51
N SER A 58 0.34 -2.89 -3.94
CA SER A 58 1.26 -1.79 -3.63
C SER A 58 1.40 -1.54 -2.12
N GLY A 59 0.31 -1.70 -1.36
CA GLY A 59 0.29 -1.58 0.10
C GLY A 59 1.14 -2.62 0.84
N LYS A 60 1.56 -3.72 0.20
CA LYS A 60 2.43 -4.73 0.83
C LYS A 60 3.83 -4.20 1.15
N VAL A 61 4.28 -3.14 0.48
CA VAL A 61 5.59 -2.53 0.73
C VAL A 61 5.69 -2.01 2.17
N SER A 62 4.65 -1.36 2.70
CA SER A 62 4.65 -0.84 4.08
C SER A 62 4.73 -1.99 5.10
N VAL A 63 4.01 -3.10 4.86
CA VAL A 63 4.06 -4.28 5.72
C VAL A 63 5.43 -4.96 5.68
N LEU A 64 6.09 -5.00 4.51
CA LEU A 64 7.44 -5.52 4.40
C LEU A 64 8.47 -4.62 5.10
N ARG A 65 8.26 -3.30 5.09
CA ARG A 65 9.04 -2.36 5.92
C ARG A 65 8.84 -2.64 7.41
N GLU A 66 7.62 -2.93 7.86
CA GLU A 66 7.37 -3.35 9.26
C GLU A 66 8.05 -4.67 9.61
N LEU A 67 7.98 -5.67 8.72
CA LEU A 67 8.63 -6.98 8.90
C LEU A 67 10.16 -6.84 9.05
N ALA A 68 10.78 -5.91 8.32
CA ALA A 68 12.21 -5.61 8.44
C ALA A 68 12.61 -5.06 9.82
N LEU A 69 11.69 -4.37 10.51
CA LEU A 69 11.91 -3.77 11.83
C LEU A 69 11.57 -4.72 12.99
N ALA A 70 10.96 -5.87 12.72
CA ALA A 70 10.54 -6.84 13.72
C ALA A 70 11.69 -7.19 14.69
N ARG A 71 11.40 -7.16 16.00
CA ARG A 71 12.39 -7.38 17.07
C ARG A 71 12.33 -8.79 17.65
N ASN A 72 11.19 -9.47 17.51
CA ASN A 72 10.95 -10.78 18.08
C ASN A 72 9.96 -11.59 17.21
N GLY A 73 9.73 -12.86 17.56
CA GLY A 73 8.84 -13.75 16.83
C GLY A 73 7.36 -13.31 16.82
N LYS A 74 6.91 -12.55 17.82
CA LYS A 74 5.55 -11.98 17.83
C LYS A 74 5.41 -10.92 16.74
N ASP A 75 6.35 -9.98 16.66
CA ASP A 75 6.36 -8.95 15.60
C ASP A 75 6.38 -9.58 14.20
N VAL A 76 7.17 -10.63 14.00
CA VAL A 76 7.23 -11.37 12.73
C VAL A 76 5.89 -12.01 12.39
N LYS A 77 5.25 -12.67 13.37
CA LYS A 77 3.94 -13.30 13.19
C LYS A 77 2.86 -12.28 12.84
N ASP A 78 2.86 -11.15 13.53
CA ASP A 78 1.90 -10.06 13.32
C ASP A 78 2.10 -9.45 11.92
N ALA A 79 3.33 -9.14 11.52
CA ALA A 79 3.62 -8.62 10.18
C ALA A 79 3.22 -9.60 9.07
N TRP A 80 3.46 -10.91 9.23
CA TRP A 80 3.00 -11.91 8.26
C TRP A 80 1.47 -12.04 8.24
N LYS A 81 0.78 -11.86 9.37
CA LYS A 81 -0.69 -11.81 9.40
C LYS A 81 -1.19 -10.61 8.60
N ASP A 82 -0.57 -9.45 8.80
CA ASP A 82 -0.93 -8.20 8.15
C ASP A 82 -0.65 -8.24 6.63
N TYR A 83 0.42 -8.91 6.22
CA TYR A 83 0.77 -9.09 4.80
C TYR A 83 -0.34 -9.83 4.03
N ARG A 84 -1.09 -10.68 4.74
CA ARG A 84 -2.20 -11.47 4.21
C ARG A 84 -3.57 -10.82 4.45
N SER A 85 -3.66 -9.80 5.31
CA SER A 85 -4.90 -9.11 5.63
C SER A 85 -5.08 -7.87 4.76
N HIS A 86 -6.24 -7.72 4.14
CA HIS A 86 -6.55 -6.62 3.22
C HIS A 86 -6.62 -5.24 3.94
N THR A 87 -7.08 -5.23 5.19
CA THR A 87 -7.37 -4.01 5.97
C THR A 87 -6.17 -3.11 6.26
N LYS A 88 -4.99 -3.65 6.58
CA LYS A 88 -3.79 -2.83 6.88
C LYS A 88 -3.10 -2.30 5.64
N LYS A 89 -3.15 -3.03 4.51
CA LYS A 89 -2.55 -2.63 3.22
C LYS A 89 -3.25 -1.41 2.62
N ASN A 90 -4.52 -1.21 2.97
CA ASN A 90 -5.35 -0.15 2.42
C ASN A 90 -5.21 1.20 3.15
N LYS A 91 -4.65 1.28 4.36
CA LYS A 91 -4.67 2.52 5.17
C LYS A 91 -4.27 3.81 4.43
N MET A 92 -3.31 3.73 3.51
CA MET A 92 -2.80 4.89 2.77
C MET A 92 -3.41 5.07 1.37
N TRP A 93 -4.44 4.31 0.96
CA TRP A 93 -4.88 4.31 -0.43
C TRP A 93 -5.45 5.65 -0.93
N ILE A 94 -6.03 6.44 -0.02
CA ILE A 94 -6.52 7.81 -0.30
C ILE A 94 -5.43 8.89 -0.19
N PHE A 95 -4.17 8.51 0.10
CA PHE A 95 -3.06 9.46 0.16
C PHE A 95 -2.90 10.26 -1.14
N PRO A 96 -2.91 9.65 -2.35
CA PRO A 96 -2.82 10.42 -3.58
C PRO A 96 -3.95 11.44 -3.75
N SER A 97 -5.20 11.10 -3.39
CA SER A 97 -6.32 12.04 -3.48
C SER A 97 -6.19 13.21 -2.50
N MET A 98 -5.63 12.97 -1.32
CA MET A 98 -5.40 14.02 -0.32
C MET A 98 -4.27 14.98 -0.74
N VAL A 99 -3.23 14.46 -1.38
CA VAL A 99 -2.17 15.30 -1.98
C VAL A 99 -2.75 16.15 -3.11
N LEU A 100 -3.61 15.57 -3.96
CA LEU A 100 -4.31 16.31 -5.02
C LEU A 100 -5.27 17.38 -4.47
N SER A 101 -5.78 17.21 -3.25
CA SER A 101 -6.59 18.22 -2.56
C SER A 101 -5.76 19.28 -1.82
N GLY A 102 -4.43 19.29 -2.00
CA GLY A 102 -3.54 20.32 -1.48
C GLY A 102 -2.90 20.04 -0.11
N LYS A 103 -3.13 18.86 0.49
CA LYS A 103 -2.46 18.48 1.75
C LYS A 103 -0.99 18.20 1.50
N ASN A 104 -0.11 18.77 2.32
CA ASN A 104 1.34 18.73 2.10
C ASN A 104 2.18 18.62 3.38
N LYS A 105 1.54 18.46 4.55
CA LYS A 105 2.21 18.17 5.84
C LYS A 105 1.79 16.80 6.37
N LEU A 106 2.73 16.02 6.91
CA LEU A 106 2.50 14.68 7.45
C LEU A 106 1.33 14.63 8.45
N GLU A 107 1.21 15.66 9.29
CA GLU A 107 0.17 15.82 10.30
C GLU A 107 -1.26 15.81 9.71
N GLU A 108 -1.43 16.33 8.49
CA GLU A 108 -2.72 16.41 7.81
C GLU A 108 -3.22 15.03 7.31
N PHE A 109 -2.36 14.02 7.38
CA PHE A 109 -2.61 12.64 6.98
C PHE A 109 -2.79 11.69 8.18
N LYS A 110 -2.77 12.17 9.43
CA LYS A 110 -2.95 11.35 10.63
C LYS A 110 -4.23 10.48 10.59
N SER A 111 -5.30 10.99 9.99
CA SER A 111 -6.57 10.24 9.85
C SER A 111 -6.45 9.00 8.96
N LEU A 112 -5.40 8.87 8.15
CA LEU A 112 -5.19 7.71 7.27
C LEU A 112 -4.82 6.43 8.00
N VAL A 113 -4.11 6.58 9.11
CA VAL A 113 -3.56 5.44 9.86
C VAL A 113 -4.48 4.96 10.97
N ASP A 114 -5.58 5.67 11.24
CA ASP A 114 -6.62 5.31 12.19
C ASP A 114 -7.30 3.99 11.78
N GLU A 115 -7.31 3.03 12.71
CA GLU A 115 -7.91 1.70 12.52
C GLU A 115 -9.44 1.74 12.43
N LYS A 116 -10.06 2.83 12.89
CA LYS A 116 -11.51 3.03 12.80
C LYS A 116 -11.93 3.78 11.54
N ALA A 117 -10.98 4.23 10.71
CA ALA A 117 -11.32 5.05 9.57
C ALA A 117 -12.05 4.25 8.48
N GLU A 118 -13.20 4.77 8.07
CA GLU A 118 -14.14 4.08 7.16
C GLU A 118 -13.53 3.78 5.79
N HIS A 119 -12.58 4.59 5.32
CA HIS A 119 -11.93 4.39 4.02
C HIS A 119 -11.20 3.05 3.92
N THR A 120 -10.74 2.48 5.03
CA THR A 120 -10.03 1.19 5.02
C THR A 120 -10.94 0.01 4.65
N ARG A 121 -12.22 0.07 5.03
CA ARG A 121 -13.24 -0.95 4.74
C ARG A 121 -13.86 -0.76 3.36
N LEU A 122 -13.96 0.50 2.91
CA LEU A 122 -14.58 0.85 1.64
C LEU A 122 -14.02 0.04 0.46
N LEU A 123 -12.70 -0.16 0.38
CA LEU A 123 -12.11 -0.96 -0.71
C LEU A 123 -12.49 -2.45 -0.64
N ASP A 124 -12.60 -3.02 0.56
CA ASP A 124 -13.01 -4.42 0.71
C ASP A 124 -14.48 -4.59 0.32
N ASP A 125 -15.36 -3.68 0.74
CA ASP A 125 -16.79 -3.69 0.40
C ASP A 125 -16.98 -3.50 -1.11
N LEU A 126 -16.27 -2.54 -1.73
CA LEU A 126 -16.33 -2.30 -3.18
C LEU A 126 -15.81 -3.48 -3.99
N LYS A 127 -14.74 -4.15 -3.54
CA LYS A 127 -14.24 -5.36 -4.18
C LYS A 127 -15.27 -6.49 -4.11
N GLN A 128 -15.98 -6.61 -2.99
CA GLN A 128 -17.06 -7.60 -2.84
C GLN A 128 -18.20 -7.30 -3.82
N VAL A 129 -18.69 -6.06 -3.86
CA VAL A 129 -19.75 -5.61 -4.79
C VAL A 129 -19.32 -5.70 -6.26
N GLY A 130 -18.03 -5.56 -6.56
CA GLY A 130 -17.51 -5.65 -7.93
C GLY A 130 -17.43 -7.09 -8.50
N PHE A 131 -17.49 -8.12 -7.65
CA PHE A 131 -17.40 -9.52 -8.08
C PHE A 131 -18.65 -10.35 -7.81
N TYR A 132 -19.37 -10.05 -6.74
CA TYR A 132 -20.47 -10.88 -6.27
C TYR A 132 -21.79 -10.12 -6.34
N THR A 133 -22.85 -10.83 -6.71
CA THR A 133 -24.20 -10.37 -6.46
C THR A 133 -24.54 -10.57 -4.98
N ASP A 134 -25.24 -9.63 -4.37
CA ASP A 134 -25.65 -9.73 -2.97
C ASP A 134 -27.04 -9.12 -2.77
N CYS A 135 -27.69 -9.37 -1.62
CA CYS A 135 -28.98 -8.79 -1.26
C CYS A 135 -28.78 -7.81 -0.09
N LEU A 136 -28.76 -6.51 -0.40
CA LEU A 136 -28.33 -5.46 0.52
C LEU A 136 -29.51 -4.59 0.96
N GLY A 137 -29.39 -3.99 2.15
CA GLY A 137 -30.37 -3.05 2.69
C GLY A 137 -31.79 -3.64 2.81
N LYS A 138 -32.77 -3.00 2.17
CA LYS A 138 -34.19 -3.42 2.17
C LYS A 138 -34.47 -4.49 1.10
N ALA A 139 -33.71 -5.58 1.12
CA ALA A 139 -33.80 -6.67 0.15
C ALA A 139 -33.59 -6.24 -1.32
N HIS A 140 -32.65 -5.33 -1.56
CA HIS A 140 -32.27 -4.91 -2.90
C HIS A 140 -31.13 -5.79 -3.43
N TRP A 141 -31.33 -6.42 -4.59
CA TRP A 141 -30.28 -7.19 -5.25
C TRP A 141 -29.24 -6.26 -5.86
N SER A 142 -28.03 -6.30 -5.33
CA SER A 142 -26.85 -5.67 -5.90
C SER A 142 -26.30 -6.55 -7.01
N VAL A 143 -26.32 -6.05 -8.23
CA VAL A 143 -25.70 -6.69 -9.39
C VAL A 143 -24.50 -5.83 -9.81
N PRO A 144 -23.27 -6.38 -9.91
CA PRO A 144 -22.07 -5.58 -10.13
C PRO A 144 -22.16 -4.64 -11.33
N SER A 145 -22.74 -5.09 -12.46
CA SER A 145 -22.89 -4.30 -13.69
C SER A 145 -23.92 -3.16 -13.59
N GLU A 146 -24.79 -3.18 -12.58
CA GLU A 146 -25.82 -2.16 -12.37
C GLU A 146 -25.38 -1.09 -11.36
N VAL A 147 -24.53 -1.47 -10.40
CA VAL A 147 -24.13 -0.58 -9.29
C VAL A 147 -22.75 0.05 -9.47
N ILE A 148 -21.90 -0.52 -10.33
CA ILE A 148 -20.54 0.02 -10.56
C ILE A 148 -20.49 0.82 -11.85
N GLU A 149 -20.32 2.14 -11.68
CA GLU A 149 -20.30 3.10 -12.77
C GLU A 149 -18.89 3.37 -13.33
N LYS A 150 -18.86 3.89 -14.56
CA LYS A 150 -17.63 4.24 -15.28
C LYS A 150 -16.80 5.29 -14.54
N GLU A 151 -17.42 6.39 -14.10
CA GLU A 151 -16.70 7.51 -13.48
C GLU A 151 -16.02 7.08 -12.17
N PHE A 152 -16.75 6.35 -11.35
CA PHE A 152 -16.22 5.79 -10.11
C PHE A 152 -15.04 4.83 -10.38
N THR A 153 -15.22 3.91 -11.33
CA THR A 153 -14.16 2.99 -11.76
C THR A 153 -12.92 3.74 -12.26
N GLN A 154 -13.12 4.82 -13.03
CA GLN A 154 -12.03 5.64 -13.55
C GLN A 154 -11.22 6.27 -12.43
N ASN A 155 -11.86 6.71 -11.35
CA ASN A 155 -11.18 7.30 -10.19
C ASN A 155 -10.34 6.27 -9.44
N ILE A 156 -10.86 5.06 -9.19
CA ILE A 156 -10.09 3.99 -8.54
C ILE A 156 -8.92 3.54 -9.44
N LEU A 157 -9.12 3.43 -10.75
CA LEU A 157 -8.06 3.09 -11.70
C LEU A 157 -6.95 4.15 -11.71
N LYS A 158 -7.29 5.44 -11.67
CA LYS A 158 -6.29 6.52 -11.55
C LYS A 158 -5.45 6.36 -10.27
N ILE A 159 -6.09 6.05 -9.15
CA ILE A 159 -5.38 5.81 -7.87
C ILE A 159 -4.47 4.60 -7.96
N ALA A 160 -4.95 3.48 -8.51
CA ALA A 160 -4.16 2.28 -8.72
C ALA A 160 -2.91 2.56 -9.55
N LYS A 161 -3.05 3.26 -10.68
CA LYS A 161 -1.94 3.66 -11.54
C LYS A 161 -0.93 4.58 -10.85
N MET A 162 -1.39 5.51 -10.02
CA MET A 162 -0.50 6.40 -9.26
C MET A 162 0.34 5.62 -8.24
N GLN A 163 -0.22 4.57 -7.63
CA GLN A 163 0.45 3.76 -6.62
C GLN A 163 1.27 2.60 -7.20
N SER A 164 0.97 2.15 -8.43
CA SER A 164 1.68 1.07 -9.12
C SER A 164 2.79 1.56 -10.06
N LYS A 165 3.36 2.74 -9.81
CA LYS A 165 4.48 3.28 -10.61
C LYS A 165 5.71 2.38 -10.49
N ASP A 166 6.57 2.42 -11.51
CA ASP A 166 7.85 1.71 -11.50
C ASP A 166 8.75 2.26 -10.40
N MET A 167 8.75 1.55 -9.28
CA MET A 167 9.67 1.74 -8.17
C MET A 167 10.50 0.47 -8.03
N VAL A 168 11.82 0.64 -7.93
CA VAL A 168 12.76 -0.46 -7.69
C VAL A 168 13.39 -0.25 -6.32
N TYR A 169 13.08 -1.15 -5.40
CA TYR A 169 13.63 -1.18 -4.05
C TYR A 169 14.94 -1.96 -4.04
N THR A 170 15.97 -1.37 -3.42
CA THR A 170 17.29 -2.00 -3.31
C THR A 170 17.52 -2.61 -1.92
N THR A 171 18.45 -3.55 -1.84
CA THR A 171 18.90 -4.08 -0.53
C THR A 171 19.41 -2.98 0.38
N LYS A 172 20.20 -2.05 -0.16
CA LYS A 172 20.79 -0.92 0.57
C LYS A 172 19.71 -0.01 1.15
N GLU A 173 18.65 0.29 0.40
CA GLU A 173 17.51 1.06 0.91
C GLU A 173 16.88 0.42 2.15
N VAL A 174 16.69 -0.90 2.12
CA VAL A 174 16.12 -1.65 3.27
C VAL A 174 17.09 -1.66 4.45
N GLU A 175 18.39 -1.77 4.21
CA GLU A 175 19.42 -1.68 5.26
C GLU A 175 19.41 -0.30 5.93
N LEU A 176 19.33 0.77 5.15
CA LEU A 176 19.21 2.14 5.67
C LEU A 176 17.90 2.33 6.45
N TRP A 177 16.80 1.78 5.95
CA TRP A 177 15.52 1.78 6.68
C TRP A 177 15.66 1.11 8.05
N ILE A 178 16.30 -0.06 8.10
CA ILE A 178 16.56 -0.77 9.36
C ILE A 178 17.46 0.05 10.28
N LYS A 179 18.55 0.64 9.75
CA LYS A 179 19.53 1.44 10.49
C LYS A 179 18.85 2.58 11.27
N HIS A 180 17.98 3.33 10.60
CA HIS A 180 17.35 4.52 11.18
C HIS A 180 16.07 4.23 11.94
N MET A 181 15.19 3.37 11.40
CA MET A 181 13.86 3.18 11.97
C MET A 181 13.82 2.13 13.07
N LYS A 182 14.67 1.09 13.03
CA LYS A 182 14.60 -0.01 14.01
C LYS A 182 14.83 0.44 15.46
N PRO A 183 15.74 1.38 15.77
CA PRO A 183 15.92 1.88 17.14
C PRO A 183 14.67 2.56 17.70
N VAL A 184 13.94 3.31 16.87
CA VAL A 184 12.79 4.14 17.29
C VAL A 184 11.42 3.51 16.99
N TRP A 185 11.39 2.33 16.36
CA TRP A 185 10.14 1.67 15.96
C TRP A 185 9.21 1.42 17.15
N LYS A 186 7.93 1.80 16.99
CA LYS A 186 6.89 1.80 18.04
C LYS A 186 7.21 2.72 19.24
N GLY A 187 8.14 3.66 19.05
CA GLY A 187 8.51 4.70 20.03
C GLY A 187 7.72 6.00 19.85
N PRO A 188 8.16 7.09 20.53
CA PRO A 188 7.59 8.42 20.39
C PRO A 188 7.59 8.94 18.95
N MET A 189 6.53 9.65 18.56
CA MET A 189 6.35 10.14 17.19
C MET A 189 7.45 11.09 16.74
N ASP A 190 7.93 11.97 17.61
CA ASP A 190 8.98 12.94 17.28
C ASP A 190 10.31 12.24 16.93
N LEU A 191 10.67 11.19 17.68
CA LEU A 191 11.86 10.38 17.39
C LEU A 191 11.71 9.60 16.07
N MET A 192 10.50 9.15 15.74
CA MET A 192 10.24 8.51 14.45
C MET A 192 10.34 9.49 13.28
N LYS A 193 9.86 10.73 13.44
CA LYS A 193 10.01 11.79 12.42
C LYS A 193 11.48 12.12 12.15
N GLU A 194 12.26 12.28 13.21
CA GLU A 194 13.70 12.52 13.09
C GLU A 194 14.41 11.37 12.37
N ALA A 195 14.10 10.12 12.72
CA ALA A 195 14.65 8.96 12.05
C ALA A 195 14.24 8.86 10.56
N ILE A 196 13.01 9.25 10.22
CA ILE A 196 12.53 9.31 8.83
C ILE A 196 13.32 10.37 8.03
N ASN A 197 13.56 11.54 8.60
CA ASN A 197 14.40 12.57 7.98
C ASN A 197 15.85 12.06 7.79
N ASN A 198 16.44 11.47 8.82
CA ASN A 198 17.80 10.91 8.75
C ASN A 198 17.93 9.79 7.70
N TRP A 199 16.90 8.95 7.56
CA TRP A 199 16.83 7.94 6.51
C TRP A 199 16.80 8.58 5.13
N PHE A 200 15.97 9.59 4.92
CA PHE A 200 15.85 10.28 3.63
C PHE A 200 17.15 10.99 3.24
N ASP A 201 17.78 11.69 4.18
CA ASP A 201 19.07 12.36 3.98
C ASP A 201 20.17 11.37 3.58
N GLU A 202 20.21 10.18 4.19
CA GLU A 202 21.18 9.15 3.82
C GLU A 202 20.85 8.49 2.47
N MET A 203 19.57 8.32 2.13
CA MET A 203 19.14 7.87 0.80
C MET A 203 19.58 8.85 -0.30
N LEU A 204 19.51 10.16 -0.06
CA LEU A 204 20.03 11.19 -0.97
C LEU A 204 21.55 11.10 -1.12
N LYS A 205 22.29 11.01 0.00
CA LYS A 205 23.76 10.90 -0.01
C LYS A 205 24.26 9.68 -0.76
N GLU A 206 23.53 8.57 -0.68
CA GLU A 206 23.82 7.31 -1.37
C GLU A 206 23.30 7.28 -2.82
N ASN A 207 22.74 8.40 -3.33
CA ASN A 207 22.15 8.53 -4.66
C ASN A 207 21.06 7.50 -4.98
N LEU A 208 20.32 7.07 -3.95
CA LEU A 208 19.21 6.11 -4.09
C LEU A 208 17.89 6.79 -4.45
N ILE A 209 17.77 8.09 -4.16
CA ILE A 209 16.63 8.93 -4.52
C ILE A 209 17.10 10.31 -4.98
N SER A 210 16.20 11.07 -5.59
CA SER A 210 16.38 12.48 -5.93
C SER A 210 15.31 13.34 -5.26
N GLU A 211 15.68 14.51 -4.77
CA GLU A 211 14.72 15.45 -4.19
C GLU A 211 14.10 16.36 -5.26
N GLY A 212 12.80 16.64 -5.10
CA GLY A 212 12.06 17.55 -5.97
C GLY A 212 12.14 19.02 -5.51
N LYS A 213 11.21 19.85 -5.98
CA LYS A 213 11.16 21.29 -5.64
C LYS A 213 10.77 21.58 -4.18
N SER A 214 10.07 20.66 -3.52
CA SER A 214 9.71 20.78 -2.11
C SER A 214 10.56 19.81 -1.30
N THR A 215 11.08 20.25 -0.16
CA THR A 215 11.95 19.39 0.64
C THR A 215 11.14 18.35 1.41
N PHE A 216 11.69 17.15 1.57
CA PHE A 216 11.05 16.11 2.37
C PHE A 216 10.93 16.51 3.84
N LYS A 217 11.90 17.28 4.34
CA LYS A 217 11.89 17.83 5.69
C LYS A 217 10.68 18.74 5.92
N ASP A 218 10.34 19.60 4.94
CA ASP A 218 9.14 20.44 5.01
C ASP A 218 7.85 19.61 5.06
N PHE A 219 7.81 18.44 4.40
CA PHE A 219 6.66 17.54 4.45
C PHE A 219 6.51 16.88 5.84
N ILE A 220 7.61 16.41 6.44
CA ILE A 220 7.59 15.70 7.73
C ILE A 220 7.26 16.64 8.90
N GLY A 221 7.78 17.88 8.84
CA GLY A 221 7.65 18.86 9.92
C GLY A 221 8.66 18.64 11.03
#